data_AF-A0A9P5GHJ2-F1
#
_entry.id   AF-A0A9P5GHJ2-F1
#
_cell.length_a   1.000
_cell.length_b   1.000
_cell.length_c   1.000
_cell.angle_alpha   90.00
_cell.angle_beta   90.00
_cell.angle_gamma   90.00
#
_symmetry.space_group_name_H-M   'P 1'
#
loop_
_entity.id
_entity.type
_entity.pdbx_description
1 polymer ?
#
loop_
_entity_poly.entity_id
_entity_poly.type
_entity_poly.pdbx_seq_one_letter_code
_entity_poly.pdbx_strand_id
1 'polypeptide(L)'
;MSFDELSKPEDIDTKSIISLQELDPSPVHDVLDIESGEYFPRAASLTQHGAGISIPKLGLSGHRWDSWLTGIQKYSTYPPTAFFILHLANTSLIPLVTRSVPASESYLLLTRPIYQAPGLEHLVLTVPIIAHIASGIALRNIRARRRARLYGAETRAQRNTLYFWPRMSLQARTGYFVAPLIGFHVWVNRATPLIVEGGSSGVGLGYIAHGFARSPVFWNAFYFFFVTASVWHFVGGWATWMGWRVTTARRERGQKGSLDGYLGLTETKSKRQRKMWWVVNGVAAAGAALWLAGALGVVGRAGEGAGWEAKGWNEMYSHIPIIGEWL
;
A
#
# COMPACT_ATOMS: atom_id res chain seq x y z
N MET A 1 3.70 -75.68 -60.74
CA MET A 1 3.00 -75.98 -59.46
C MET A 1 3.77 -75.19 -58.40
N SER A 2 3.41 -73.91 -58.18
CA SER A 2 2.59 -73.40 -57.04
C SER A 2 3.20 -73.81 -55.70
N PHE A 3 3.58 -72.93 -54.76
CA PHE A 3 2.89 -71.73 -54.25
C PHE A 3 3.86 -70.70 -53.62
N ASP A 4 3.35 -69.48 -53.50
CA ASP A 4 3.84 -68.34 -52.72
C ASP A 4 4.23 -68.66 -51.27
N GLU A 5 5.23 -67.94 -50.75
CA GLU A 5 5.20 -67.49 -49.36
C GLU A 5 5.91 -66.13 -49.17
N LEU A 6 5.22 -65.24 -48.48
CA LEU A 6 5.50 -63.83 -48.23
C LEU A 6 5.96 -63.66 -46.77
N SER A 7 7.16 -63.11 -46.52
CA SER A 7 7.61 -62.46 -45.25
C SER A 7 9.14 -62.29 -45.30
N LYS A 8 9.83 -61.23 -44.84
CA LYS A 8 9.63 -60.13 -43.88
C LYS A 8 10.63 -59.00 -44.25
N PRO A 9 10.39 -57.73 -43.85
CA PRO A 9 11.38 -56.66 -44.00
C PRO A 9 12.55 -56.85 -43.03
N GLU A 10 13.76 -56.47 -43.47
CA GLU A 10 14.99 -56.45 -42.69
C GLU A 10 14.82 -55.67 -41.37
N ASP A 11 15.29 -56.29 -40.28
CA ASP A 11 15.44 -55.66 -38.97
C ASP A 11 16.34 -54.43 -39.10
N ILE A 12 15.76 -53.25 -38.91
CA ILE A 12 16.53 -52.01 -38.73
C ILE A 12 17.24 -52.12 -37.38
N ASP A 13 18.56 -52.23 -37.47
CA ASP A 13 19.50 -52.34 -36.35
C ASP A 13 19.33 -51.17 -35.36
N THR A 14 18.51 -51.38 -34.33
CA THR A 14 18.18 -50.38 -33.29
C THR A 14 19.31 -50.21 -32.27
N LYS A 15 20.56 -50.47 -32.64
CA LYS A 15 21.74 -50.43 -31.76
C LYS A 15 22.46 -49.08 -31.68
N SER A 16 21.86 -47.97 -32.10
CA SER A 16 22.49 -46.63 -32.01
C SER A 16 21.75 -45.57 -31.20
N ILE A 17 20.82 -45.94 -30.31
CA ILE A 17 20.02 -44.96 -29.54
C ILE A 17 20.36 -44.91 -28.04
N ILE A 18 21.40 -45.60 -27.56
CA ILE A 18 21.74 -45.58 -26.13
C ILE A 18 23.26 -45.45 -25.95
N SER A 19 23.75 -44.22 -26.11
CA SER A 19 24.95 -43.78 -25.42
C SER A 19 24.77 -42.30 -25.03
N LEU A 20 23.79 -42.08 -24.15
CA LEU A 20 23.76 -40.88 -23.32
C LEU A 20 24.82 -41.07 -22.25
N GLN A 21 26.00 -40.48 -22.45
CA GLN A 21 27.00 -40.43 -21.41
C GLN A 21 26.55 -39.40 -20.36
N GLU A 22 26.19 -39.90 -19.18
CA GLU A 22 25.88 -39.08 -18.02
C GLU A 22 27.14 -38.29 -17.63
N LEU A 23 27.10 -36.98 -17.83
CA LEU A 23 28.15 -36.07 -17.37
C LEU A 23 27.89 -35.78 -15.90
N ASP A 24 28.88 -36.04 -15.06
CA ASP A 24 28.84 -35.66 -13.64
C ASP A 24 28.52 -34.16 -13.52
N PRO A 25 27.58 -33.76 -12.65
CA PRO A 25 27.29 -32.36 -12.44
C PRO A 25 28.57 -31.65 -11.96
N SER A 26 29.02 -30.68 -12.76
CA SER A 26 30.13 -29.81 -12.40
C SER A 26 29.91 -29.27 -10.98
N PRO A 27 30.92 -29.30 -10.08
CA PRO A 27 30.75 -28.84 -8.71
C PRO A 27 30.41 -27.36 -8.72
N VAL A 28 29.12 -27.02 -8.63
CA VAL A 28 28.69 -25.64 -8.42
C VAL A 28 29.00 -25.34 -6.97
N HIS A 29 30.18 -24.76 -6.73
CA HIS A 29 30.47 -24.13 -5.45
C HIS A 29 29.48 -22.99 -5.25
N ASP A 30 28.67 -23.17 -4.20
CA ASP A 30 27.83 -22.21 -3.53
C ASP A 30 26.67 -21.60 -4.33
N VAL A 31 25.49 -21.68 -3.72
CA VAL A 31 24.28 -20.98 -4.13
C VAL A 31 24.57 -19.48 -4.08
N LEU A 32 25.02 -18.93 -5.20
CA LEU A 32 25.31 -17.51 -5.36
C LEU A 32 24.02 -16.71 -5.13
N ASP A 33 24.07 -15.83 -4.12
CA ASP A 33 22.99 -14.92 -3.77
C ASP A 33 22.73 -13.93 -4.92
N ILE A 34 21.69 -14.22 -5.71
CA ILE A 34 21.22 -13.46 -6.87
C ILE A 34 20.84 -12.01 -6.47
N GLU A 35 20.77 -11.68 -5.17
CA GLU A 35 20.50 -10.33 -4.68
C GLU A 35 21.71 -9.36 -4.74
N SER A 36 22.93 -9.88 -4.93
CA SER A 36 24.18 -9.10 -4.83
C SER A 36 24.61 -8.38 -6.12
N GLY A 37 24.21 -8.83 -7.30
CA GLY A 37 24.41 -8.09 -8.57
C GLY A 37 25.86 -7.90 -9.04
N GLU A 38 26.82 -8.68 -8.54
CA GLU A 38 28.20 -8.66 -9.02
C GLU A 38 28.39 -9.66 -10.17
N TYR A 39 28.05 -9.25 -11.40
CA TYR A 39 28.16 -10.10 -12.60
C TYR A 39 29.45 -9.89 -13.41
N PHE A 40 30.37 -9.01 -13.01
CA PHE A 40 31.58 -8.75 -13.78
C PHE A 40 32.84 -9.25 -13.06
N PRO A 41 33.53 -10.28 -13.57
CA PRO A 41 34.84 -10.63 -13.05
C PRO A 41 35.81 -9.49 -13.41
N ARG A 42 36.35 -8.84 -12.39
CA ARG A 42 37.45 -7.88 -12.53
C ARG A 42 38.68 -8.66 -13.03
N ALA A 43 39.24 -8.23 -14.15
CA ALA A 43 40.46 -8.82 -14.71
C ALA A 43 41.54 -8.92 -13.61
N ALA A 44 42.10 -10.11 -13.45
CA ALA A 44 43.13 -10.40 -12.47
C ALA A 44 44.40 -9.58 -12.79
N SER A 45 44.73 -8.63 -11.91
CA SER A 45 46.08 -8.08 -11.83
C SER A 45 46.90 -8.94 -10.87
N LEU A 46 47.95 -9.57 -11.40
CA LEU A 46 48.98 -10.30 -10.68
C LEU A 46 49.76 -9.38 -9.71
N THR A 47 50.35 -10.01 -8.67
CA THR A 47 51.24 -9.48 -7.60
C THR A 47 50.51 -8.75 -6.46
N GLN A 48 50.75 -8.99 -5.17
CA GLN A 48 52.00 -9.29 -4.46
C GLN A 48 51.64 -9.86 -3.06
N HIS A 49 52.46 -10.78 -2.55
CA HIS A 49 52.35 -11.30 -1.18
C HIS A 49 52.45 -10.19 -0.14
N GLY A 50 51.48 -10.15 0.78
CA GLY A 50 51.53 -9.35 2.00
C GLY A 50 50.64 -9.99 3.05
N ALA A 51 51.24 -10.52 4.11
CA ALA A 51 50.55 -11.04 5.28
C ALA A 51 49.73 -9.92 5.93
N GLY A 52 48.42 -9.90 5.64
CA GLY A 52 47.45 -9.02 6.25
C GLY A 52 46.60 -9.79 7.24
N ILE A 53 46.58 -9.32 8.49
CA ILE A 53 45.72 -9.80 9.57
C ILE A 53 44.27 -9.84 9.08
N SER A 54 43.70 -11.03 8.95
CA SER A 54 42.26 -11.23 8.71
C SER A 54 41.50 -10.78 9.95
N ILE A 55 41.12 -9.52 9.98
CA ILE A 55 40.07 -9.05 10.90
C ILE A 55 38.78 -9.72 10.43
N PRO A 56 38.08 -10.48 11.30
CA PRO A 56 36.80 -11.04 10.93
C PRO A 56 35.88 -9.86 10.59
N LYS A 57 35.42 -9.80 9.35
CA LYS A 57 34.31 -8.91 8.95
C LYS A 57 33.08 -9.39 9.71
N LEU A 58 32.96 -8.95 10.96
CA LEU A 58 31.72 -8.92 11.71
C LEU A 58 30.68 -8.33 10.77
N GLY A 59 29.56 -9.04 10.56
CA GLY A 59 28.55 -8.81 9.54
C GLY A 59 27.88 -7.42 9.59
N LEU A 60 28.63 -6.38 9.26
CA LEU A 60 28.16 -5.09 8.82
C LEU A 60 27.99 -5.19 7.30
N SER A 61 27.06 -6.04 6.83
CA SER A 61 26.56 -5.87 5.48
C SER A 61 25.97 -4.45 5.44
N GLY A 62 26.52 -3.59 4.58
CA GLY A 62 26.20 -2.18 4.55
C GLY A 62 24.69 -2.03 4.52
N HIS A 63 24.10 -1.38 5.54
CA HIS A 63 22.67 -1.17 5.62
C HIS A 63 22.23 -0.41 4.36
N ARG A 64 21.73 -1.17 3.38
CA ARG A 64 21.29 -0.61 2.11
C ARG A 64 20.19 0.39 2.44
N TRP A 65 20.22 1.55 1.80
CA TRP A 65 19.17 2.59 1.94
C TRP A 65 17.75 2.02 1.81
N ASP A 66 17.57 0.92 1.08
CA ASP A 66 16.29 0.21 0.98
C ASP A 66 15.78 -0.36 2.31
N SER A 67 16.66 -0.88 3.16
CA SER A 67 16.29 -1.46 4.45
C SER A 67 15.79 -0.37 5.39
N TRP A 68 16.49 0.78 5.42
CA TRP A 68 16.06 1.97 6.15
C TRP A 68 14.73 2.51 5.63
N LEU A 69 14.59 2.70 4.32
CA LEU A 69 13.34 3.17 3.71
C LEU A 69 12.18 2.20 3.93
N THR A 70 12.45 0.89 3.90
CA THR A 70 11.44 -0.13 4.20
C THR A 70 11.02 -0.07 5.66
N GLY A 71 11.98 0.11 6.57
CA GLY A 71 11.71 0.34 8.00
C GLY A 71 10.87 1.58 8.23
N ILE A 72 11.23 2.71 7.63
CA ILE A 72 10.47 3.96 7.73
C ILE A 72 9.04 3.77 7.21
N GLN A 73 8.87 3.22 6.01
CA GLN A 73 7.55 3.00 5.41
C GLN A 73 6.65 2.12 6.29
N LYS A 74 7.25 1.09 6.90
CA LYS A 74 6.63 0.11 7.79
C LYS A 74 6.22 0.77 9.11
N TYR A 75 7.17 1.34 9.84
CA TYR A 75 6.96 1.80 11.22
C TYR A 75 6.26 3.15 11.32
N SER A 76 6.31 3.98 10.28
CA SER A 76 5.56 5.24 10.25
C SER A 76 4.04 5.05 10.17
N THR A 77 3.55 3.82 10.03
CA THR A 77 2.11 3.52 10.01
C THR A 77 1.48 3.44 11.40
N TYR A 78 2.25 3.19 12.48
CA TYR A 78 1.67 3.01 13.81
C TYR A 78 0.93 4.25 14.33
N PRO A 79 1.53 5.46 14.30
CA PRO A 79 0.86 6.62 14.86
C PRO A 79 -0.40 7.03 14.07
N PRO A 80 -0.39 7.08 12.72
CA PRO A 80 -1.61 7.30 11.94
C PRO A 80 -2.67 6.21 12.12
N THR A 81 -2.28 4.97 12.40
CA THR A 81 -3.21 3.87 12.69
C THR A 81 -3.96 4.11 14.00
N ALA A 82 -3.25 4.50 15.07
CA ALA A 82 -3.88 4.82 16.34
C ALA A 82 -4.85 6.00 16.20
N PHE A 83 -4.42 7.05 15.49
CA PHE A 83 -5.29 8.18 15.17
C PHE A 83 -6.50 7.78 14.35
N PHE A 84 -6.35 6.92 13.33
CA PHE A 84 -7.45 6.47 12.49
C PHE A 84 -8.55 5.78 13.31
N ILE A 85 -8.18 4.97 14.31
CA ILE A 85 -9.13 4.32 15.22
C ILE A 85 -9.83 5.36 16.12
N LEU A 86 -9.07 6.29 16.72
CA LEU A 86 -9.65 7.36 17.53
C LEU A 86 -10.59 8.24 16.70
N HIS A 87 -10.21 8.54 15.45
CA HIS A 87 -10.98 9.35 14.52
C HIS A 87 -12.28 8.64 14.11
N LEU A 88 -12.24 7.33 13.83
CA LEU A 88 -13.43 6.51 13.62
C LEU A 88 -14.38 6.55 14.83
N ALA A 89 -13.83 6.42 16.05
CA ALA A 89 -14.65 6.45 17.27
C ALA A 89 -15.38 7.79 17.40
N ASN A 90 -14.63 8.89 17.25
CA ASN A 90 -15.10 10.25 17.45
C ASN A 90 -16.03 10.77 16.35
N THR A 91 -15.76 10.43 15.09
CA THR A 91 -16.52 10.96 13.94
C THR A 91 -17.61 10.03 13.44
N SER A 92 -17.67 8.81 13.96
CA SER A 92 -18.69 7.85 13.57
C SER A 92 -19.32 7.11 14.75
N LEU A 93 -18.54 6.37 15.55
CA LEU A 93 -19.12 5.48 16.55
C LEU A 93 -19.90 6.24 17.63
N ILE A 94 -19.32 7.32 18.16
CA ILE A 94 -19.96 8.17 19.16
C ILE A 94 -21.21 8.83 18.58
N PRO A 95 -21.16 9.55 17.44
CA PRO A 95 -22.37 10.05 16.78
C PRO A 95 -23.44 8.99 16.52
N LEU A 96 -23.04 7.78 16.14
CA LEU A 96 -23.97 6.68 15.87
C LEU A 96 -24.68 6.19 17.14
N VAL A 97 -23.96 6.13 18.27
CA VAL A 97 -24.50 5.72 19.57
C VAL A 97 -25.38 6.81 20.18
N THR A 98 -24.92 8.06 20.18
CA THR A 98 -25.66 9.19 20.75
C THR A 98 -26.81 9.65 19.86
N ARG A 99 -26.76 9.33 18.55
CA ARG A 99 -27.69 9.80 17.51
C ARG A 99 -27.86 11.32 17.49
N SER A 100 -26.86 12.06 17.96
CA SER A 100 -26.93 13.51 18.13
C SER A 100 -25.54 14.13 18.03
N VAL A 101 -25.41 15.13 17.15
CA VAL A 101 -24.18 15.91 17.00
C VAL A 101 -23.86 16.71 18.28
N PRO A 102 -24.80 17.52 18.84
CA PRO A 102 -24.54 18.25 20.08
C PRO A 102 -24.12 17.36 21.25
N ALA A 103 -24.73 16.17 21.39
CA ALA A 103 -24.36 15.23 22.45
C ALA A 103 -22.96 14.61 22.25
N SER A 104 -22.49 14.55 21.00
CA SER A 104 -21.20 13.96 20.65
C SER A 104 -20.02 14.93 20.80
N GLU A 105 -20.26 16.24 20.66
CA GLU A 105 -19.23 17.29 20.76
C GLU A 105 -18.45 17.23 22.08
N SER A 106 -19.13 16.98 23.21
CA SER A 106 -18.46 16.86 24.51
C SER A 106 -17.41 15.75 24.54
N TYR A 107 -17.64 14.65 23.81
CA TYR A 107 -16.66 13.57 23.71
C TYR A 107 -15.50 13.90 22.78
N LEU A 108 -15.73 14.73 21.74
CA LEU A 108 -14.63 15.26 20.95
C LEU A 108 -13.70 16.12 21.80
N LEU A 109 -14.25 16.96 22.67
CA LEU A 109 -13.48 17.82 23.55
C LEU A 109 -12.60 17.01 24.51
N LEU A 110 -13.06 15.84 24.97
CA LEU A 110 -12.26 14.96 25.84
C LEU A 110 -10.99 14.45 25.13
N THR A 111 -11.09 14.16 23.84
CA THR A 111 -9.99 13.59 23.07
C THR A 111 -9.10 14.67 22.42
N ARG A 112 -9.62 15.89 22.27
CA ARG A 112 -8.94 17.04 21.67
C ARG A 112 -7.52 17.27 22.20
N PRO A 113 -7.25 17.25 23.52
CA PRO A 113 -5.91 17.47 24.06
C PRO A 113 -4.91 16.37 23.64
N ILE A 114 -5.38 15.15 23.38
CA ILE A 114 -4.53 13.98 23.13
C ILE A 114 -3.85 14.06 21.76
N TYR A 115 -4.50 14.70 20.76
CA TYR A 115 -3.96 14.79 19.40
C TYR A 115 -3.81 16.21 18.85
N GLN A 116 -4.37 17.24 19.50
CA GLN A 116 -4.26 18.65 19.08
C GLN A 116 -3.25 19.46 19.93
N ALA A 117 -2.46 18.81 20.79
CA ALA A 117 -1.42 19.52 21.53
C ALA A 117 -0.41 20.15 20.55
N PRO A 118 0.05 21.40 20.79
CA PRO A 118 0.99 22.07 19.89
C PRO A 118 2.22 21.21 19.59
N GLY A 119 2.52 21.00 18.31
CA GLY A 119 3.65 20.18 17.85
C GLY A 119 3.42 18.65 17.90
N LEU A 120 2.57 18.15 18.82
CA LEU A 120 2.28 16.71 18.91
C LEU A 120 1.52 16.21 17.68
N GLU A 121 0.57 16.99 17.16
CA GLU A 121 -0.16 16.66 15.93
C GLU A 121 0.81 16.42 14.77
N HIS A 122 1.81 17.28 14.61
CA HIS A 122 2.78 17.16 13.52
C HIS A 122 3.71 15.97 13.69
N LEU A 123 4.17 15.71 14.92
CA LEU A 123 5.06 14.58 15.22
C LEU A 123 4.35 13.23 15.05
N VAL A 124 3.08 13.14 15.45
CA VAL A 124 2.30 11.91 15.45
C VAL A 124 1.60 11.67 14.10
N LEU A 125 1.20 12.71 13.37
CA LEU A 125 0.46 12.55 12.12
C LEU A 125 1.21 13.04 10.90
N THR A 126 1.60 14.31 10.88
CA THR A 126 2.17 14.92 9.67
C THR A 126 3.47 14.24 9.24
N VAL A 127 4.43 14.12 10.16
CA VAL A 127 5.74 13.51 9.87
C VAL A 127 5.59 12.03 9.48
N PRO A 128 4.85 11.18 10.22
CA PRO A 128 4.72 9.77 9.85
C PRO A 128 3.97 9.54 8.52
N ILE A 129 2.96 10.35 8.19
CA ILE A 129 2.24 10.28 6.91
C ILE A 129 3.16 10.66 5.76
N ILE A 130 3.88 11.80 5.87
CA ILE A 130 4.83 12.23 4.84
C ILE A 130 5.93 11.18 4.67
N ALA A 131 6.48 10.68 5.77
CA ALA A 131 7.49 9.63 5.75
C ALA A 131 6.98 8.35 5.08
N HIS A 132 5.74 7.94 5.35
CA HIS A 132 5.12 6.76 4.71
C HIS A 132 5.02 6.93 3.19
N ILE A 133 4.51 8.09 2.74
CA ILE A 133 4.30 8.39 1.33
C ILE A 133 5.65 8.50 0.62
N ALA A 134 6.57 9.30 1.16
CA ALA A 134 7.88 9.56 0.56
C ALA A 134 8.71 8.28 0.45
N SER A 135 8.82 7.50 1.54
CA SER A 135 9.55 6.22 1.53
C SER A 135 8.93 5.20 0.57
N GLY A 136 7.60 5.13 0.49
CA GLY A 136 6.91 4.27 -0.47
C GLY A 136 7.17 4.67 -1.92
N ILE A 137 7.15 5.96 -2.24
CA ILE A 137 7.49 6.47 -3.58
C ILE A 137 8.96 6.15 -3.89
N ALA A 138 9.88 6.44 -2.98
CA ALA A 138 11.30 6.17 -3.14
C ALA A 138 11.57 4.67 -3.41
N LEU A 139 11.02 3.78 -2.59
CA LEU A 139 11.20 2.33 -2.75
C LEU A 139 10.67 1.81 -4.08
N ARG A 140 9.53 2.32 -4.56
CA ARG A 140 9.00 1.93 -5.89
C ARG A 140 9.94 2.36 -7.00
N ASN A 141 10.48 3.58 -6.93
CA ASN A 141 11.45 4.09 -7.89
C ASN A 141 12.76 3.29 -7.86
N ILE A 142 13.30 2.98 -6.67
CA ILE A 142 14.53 2.18 -6.54
C ILE A 142 14.32 0.77 -7.10
N ARG A 143 13.22 0.10 -6.74
CA ARG A 143 12.89 -1.24 -7.24
C ARG A 143 12.58 -1.25 -8.74
N ALA A 144 12.02 -0.19 -9.29
CA ALA A 144 11.82 -0.04 -10.73
C ALA A 144 13.17 0.12 -11.46
N ARG A 145 14.05 0.98 -10.96
CA ARG A 145 15.41 1.17 -11.50
C ARG A 145 16.22 -0.13 -11.48
N ARG A 146 16.16 -0.91 -10.40
CA ARG A 146 16.84 -2.21 -10.32
C ARG A 146 16.29 -3.22 -11.31
N ARG A 147 14.97 -3.33 -11.44
CA ARG A 147 14.36 -4.20 -12.45
C ARG A 147 14.80 -3.82 -13.87
N ALA A 148 14.84 -2.53 -14.19
CA ALA A 148 15.33 -2.08 -15.49
C ALA A 148 16.79 -2.47 -15.75
N ARG A 149 17.65 -2.43 -14.73
CA ARG A 149 19.04 -2.91 -14.83
C ARG A 149 19.12 -4.42 -15.01
N LEU A 150 18.35 -5.19 -14.23
CA LEU A 150 18.32 -6.66 -14.29
C LEU A 150 17.84 -7.19 -15.65
N TYR A 151 16.85 -6.53 -16.25
CA TYR A 151 16.31 -6.92 -17.56
C TYR A 151 17.09 -6.32 -18.75
N GLY A 152 18.30 -5.77 -18.53
CA GLY A 152 19.14 -5.28 -19.61
C GLY A 152 18.54 -4.13 -20.41
N ALA A 153 17.76 -3.24 -19.78
CA ALA A 153 17.23 -2.06 -20.46
C ALA A 153 18.36 -1.03 -20.69
N GLU A 154 19.10 -1.21 -21.78
CA GLU A 154 20.27 -0.43 -22.14
C GLU A 154 19.90 0.94 -22.73
N THR A 155 18.76 1.04 -23.42
CA THR A 155 18.30 2.32 -24.00
C THR A 155 17.40 3.11 -23.05
N ARG A 156 17.41 4.45 -23.16
CA ARG A 156 16.47 5.32 -22.40
C ARG A 156 15.01 4.99 -22.70
N ALA A 157 14.69 4.61 -23.94
CA ALA A 157 13.35 4.22 -24.36
C ALA A 157 12.89 2.92 -23.67
N GLN A 158 13.72 1.87 -23.65
CA GLN A 158 13.42 0.62 -22.93
C GLN A 158 13.33 0.82 -21.41
N ARG A 159 14.14 1.73 -20.84
CA ARG A 159 13.99 2.09 -19.43
C ARG A 159 12.68 2.82 -19.17
N ASN A 160 12.25 3.71 -20.05
CA ASN A 160 10.97 4.41 -19.92
C ASN A 160 9.78 3.45 -20.01
N THR A 161 9.80 2.43 -20.87
CA THR A 161 8.71 1.43 -20.93
C THR A 161 8.64 0.58 -19.65
N LEU A 162 9.76 0.35 -18.96
CA LEU A 162 9.81 -0.30 -17.65
C LEU A 162 9.53 0.66 -16.47
N TYR A 163 9.76 1.96 -16.65
CA TYR A 163 9.60 3.02 -15.64
C TYR A 163 8.19 3.59 -15.60
N PHE A 164 7.47 3.64 -16.74
CA PHE A 164 6.17 4.30 -16.92
C PHE A 164 5.04 3.73 -16.06
N TRP A 165 5.30 2.72 -15.23
CA TRP A 165 4.72 2.50 -13.91
C TRP A 165 4.78 0.99 -13.71
N PRO A 166 5.57 0.47 -12.75
CA PRO A 166 5.51 -0.96 -12.47
C PRO A 166 4.08 -1.32 -12.09
N ARG A 167 3.60 -2.52 -12.51
CA ARG A 167 2.28 -3.04 -12.12
C ARG A 167 2.05 -2.81 -10.63
N MET A 168 1.27 -1.77 -10.31
CA MET A 168 1.00 -1.38 -8.95
C MET A 168 0.10 -2.43 -8.31
N SER A 169 0.43 -2.81 -7.07
CA SER A 169 -0.57 -3.49 -6.25
C SER A 169 -1.79 -2.60 -6.09
N LEU A 170 -2.97 -3.22 -5.92
CA LEU A 170 -4.20 -2.49 -5.63
C LEU A 170 -4.01 -1.58 -4.40
N GLN A 171 -3.26 -2.05 -3.40
CA GLN A 171 -2.87 -1.30 -2.21
C GLN A 171 -2.12 0.01 -2.52
N ALA A 172 -1.23 0.01 -3.51
CA ALA A 172 -0.51 1.23 -3.89
C ALA A 172 -1.45 2.21 -4.61
N ARG A 173 -2.35 1.70 -5.47
CA ARG A 173 -3.34 2.54 -6.18
C ARG A 173 -4.26 3.24 -5.20
N THR A 174 -4.76 2.54 -4.18
CA THR A 174 -5.59 3.17 -3.15
C THR A 174 -4.82 4.21 -2.34
N GLY A 175 -3.53 3.98 -2.06
CA GLY A 175 -2.69 4.99 -1.40
C GLY A 175 -2.55 6.29 -2.20
N TYR A 176 -2.32 6.20 -3.52
CA TYR A 176 -2.26 7.38 -4.39
C TYR A 176 -3.60 8.10 -4.52
N PHE A 177 -4.71 7.36 -4.45
CA PHE A 177 -6.04 7.94 -4.46
C PHE A 177 -6.39 8.64 -3.13
N VAL A 178 -6.02 8.04 -2.01
CA VAL A 178 -6.28 8.58 -0.66
C VAL A 178 -5.42 9.80 -0.35
N ALA A 179 -4.17 9.86 -0.84
CA ALA A 179 -3.26 10.97 -0.56
C ALA A 179 -3.84 12.38 -0.85
N PRO A 180 -4.38 12.69 -2.04
CA PRO A 180 -5.00 13.99 -2.29
C PRO A 180 -6.28 14.20 -1.48
N LEU A 181 -7.06 13.15 -1.20
CA LEU A 181 -8.27 13.25 -0.37
C LEU A 181 -7.94 13.61 1.09
N ILE A 182 -6.88 13.03 1.67
CA ILE A 182 -6.35 13.44 2.98
C ILE A 182 -5.88 14.89 2.91
N GLY A 183 -5.14 15.27 1.86
CA GLY A 183 -4.65 16.63 1.69
C GLY A 183 -5.79 17.66 1.70
N PHE A 184 -6.85 17.40 0.93
CA PHE A 184 -8.03 18.24 0.90
C PHE A 184 -8.79 18.23 2.25
N HIS A 185 -8.95 17.06 2.88
CA HIS A 185 -9.56 16.96 4.20
C HIS A 185 -8.80 17.79 5.25
N VAL A 186 -7.46 17.73 5.28
CA VAL A 186 -6.62 18.55 6.16
C VAL A 186 -6.73 20.03 5.80
N TRP A 187 -6.79 20.37 4.51
CA TRP A 187 -6.93 21.76 4.09
C TRP A 187 -8.20 22.40 4.64
N VAL A 188 -9.34 21.72 4.50
CA VAL A 188 -10.66 22.21 4.93
C VAL A 188 -10.80 22.24 6.45
N ASN A 189 -10.26 21.23 7.15
CA ASN A 189 -10.52 21.03 8.59
C ASN A 189 -9.40 21.54 9.49
N ARG A 190 -8.24 21.89 8.92
CA ARG A 190 -7.08 22.39 9.68
C ARG A 190 -6.51 23.66 9.10
N ALA A 191 -6.06 23.64 7.84
CA ALA A 191 -5.35 24.78 7.28
C ALA A 191 -6.24 26.03 7.20
N THR A 192 -7.47 25.88 6.68
CA THR A 192 -8.39 27.01 6.50
C THR A 192 -8.80 27.64 7.84
N PRO A 193 -9.24 26.88 8.86
CA PRO A 193 -9.48 27.44 10.20
C PRO A 193 -8.26 28.13 10.81
N LEU A 194 -7.07 27.55 10.66
CA LEU A 194 -5.83 28.16 11.16
C LEU A 194 -5.52 29.50 10.47
N ILE A 195 -5.84 29.64 9.19
CA ILE A 195 -5.60 30.87 8.42
C ILE A 195 -6.62 31.96 8.77
N VAL A 196 -7.90 31.59 8.92
CA VAL A 196 -9.02 32.53 9.13
C VAL A 196 -9.16 32.93 10.61
N GLU A 197 -9.23 31.93 11.51
CA GLU A 197 -9.51 32.15 12.94
C GLU A 197 -8.24 32.10 13.82
N GLY A 198 -7.07 31.81 13.24
CA GLY A 198 -5.81 31.65 13.99
C GLY A 198 -5.74 30.35 14.81
N GLY A 199 -6.73 29.47 14.68
CA GLY A 199 -6.87 28.25 15.48
C GLY A 199 -7.81 27.23 14.83
N SER A 200 -7.88 26.02 15.39
CA SER A 200 -8.87 25.00 14.96
C SER A 200 -9.86 24.66 16.08
N SER A 201 -10.06 25.58 17.03
CA SER A 201 -10.99 25.42 18.16
C SER A 201 -12.46 25.39 17.74
N GLY A 202 -12.82 26.13 16.69
CA GLY A 202 -14.18 26.15 16.11
C GLY A 202 -14.55 24.91 15.27
N VAL A 203 -13.58 24.03 14.99
CA VAL A 203 -13.78 22.82 14.16
C VAL A 203 -14.29 21.68 15.03
N GLY A 204 -15.61 21.44 14.98
CA GLY A 204 -16.31 20.32 15.61
C GLY A 204 -17.15 19.51 14.62
N LEU A 205 -17.95 18.56 15.12
CA LEU A 205 -18.97 17.88 14.31
C LEU A 205 -20.01 18.86 13.75
N GLY A 206 -20.33 19.94 14.46
CA GLY A 206 -21.21 21.01 13.99
C GLY A 206 -20.70 21.69 12.72
N TYR A 207 -19.40 22.03 12.68
CA TYR A 207 -18.75 22.59 11.48
C TYR A 207 -18.85 21.65 10.28
N ILE A 208 -18.64 20.35 10.51
CA ILE A 208 -18.75 19.32 9.46
C ILE A 208 -20.21 19.18 8.99
N ALA A 209 -21.16 19.07 9.92
CA ALA A 209 -22.58 18.96 9.63
C ALA A 209 -23.10 20.16 8.82
N HIS A 210 -22.65 21.37 9.18
CA HIS A 210 -22.97 22.57 8.45
C HIS A 210 -22.42 22.56 7.02
N GLY A 211 -21.18 22.08 6.82
CA GLY A 211 -20.65 21.83 5.48
C GLY A 211 -21.54 20.91 4.65
N PHE A 212 -21.94 19.76 5.21
CA PHE A 212 -22.88 18.83 4.57
C PHE A 212 -24.21 19.50 4.20
N ALA A 213 -24.74 20.37 5.05
CA ALA A 213 -25.99 21.05 4.77
C ALA A 213 -25.87 22.06 3.62
N ARG A 214 -24.74 22.77 3.53
CA ARG A 214 -24.50 23.74 2.44
C ARG A 214 -24.30 23.08 1.07
N SER A 215 -23.50 22.02 1.01
CA SER A 215 -23.25 21.29 -0.26
C SER A 215 -23.42 19.78 -0.10
N PRO A 216 -24.68 19.28 0.02
CA PRO A 216 -24.94 17.89 0.34
C PRO A 216 -24.33 16.92 -0.67
N VAL A 217 -24.47 17.19 -1.96
CA VAL A 217 -24.00 16.27 -3.02
C VAL A 217 -22.48 16.14 -2.98
N PHE A 218 -21.77 17.26 -2.92
CA PHE A 218 -20.31 17.27 -2.91
C PHE A 218 -19.75 16.56 -1.68
N TRP A 219 -20.21 16.92 -0.48
CA TRP A 219 -19.66 16.35 0.76
C TRP A 219 -20.03 14.88 0.93
N ASN A 220 -21.24 14.45 0.56
CA ASN A 220 -21.60 13.04 0.59
C ASN A 220 -20.72 12.22 -0.36
N ALA A 221 -20.50 12.70 -1.60
CA ALA A 221 -19.63 12.01 -2.55
C ALA A 221 -18.17 11.98 -2.07
N PHE A 222 -17.64 13.12 -1.62
CA PHE A 222 -16.28 13.24 -1.12
C PHE A 222 -16.02 12.28 0.05
N TYR A 223 -16.84 12.34 1.11
CA TYR A 223 -16.65 11.50 2.29
C TYR A 223 -16.94 10.01 2.00
N PHE A 224 -17.84 9.69 1.07
CA PHE A 224 -18.03 8.31 0.62
C PHE A 224 -16.73 7.72 0.03
N PHE A 225 -16.15 8.38 -0.97
CA PHE A 225 -14.93 7.90 -1.61
C PHE A 225 -13.73 7.95 -0.66
N PHE A 226 -13.64 9.00 0.16
CA PHE A 226 -12.54 9.18 1.09
C PHE A 226 -12.53 8.11 2.18
N VAL A 227 -13.66 7.86 2.83
CA VAL A 227 -13.78 6.85 3.89
C VAL A 227 -13.58 5.45 3.32
N THR A 228 -14.27 5.09 2.23
CA THR A 228 -14.16 3.75 1.65
C THR A 228 -12.74 3.42 1.21
N ALA A 229 -12.07 4.33 0.50
CA ALA A 229 -10.71 4.12 0.04
C ALA A 229 -9.71 4.11 1.20
N SER A 230 -9.89 4.96 2.22
CA SER A 230 -9.03 4.99 3.40
C SER A 230 -9.16 3.71 4.22
N VAL A 231 -10.38 3.28 4.57
CA VAL A 231 -10.60 2.03 5.31
C VAL A 231 -10.00 0.85 4.55
N TRP A 232 -10.23 0.77 3.25
CA TRP A 232 -9.61 -0.26 2.42
C TRP A 232 -8.07 -0.23 2.48
N HIS A 233 -7.48 0.97 2.40
CA HIS A 233 -6.02 1.13 2.48
C HIS A 233 -5.47 0.70 3.85
N PHE A 234 -6.09 1.09 4.96
CA PHE A 234 -5.66 0.68 6.30
C PHE A 234 -5.82 -0.83 6.51
N VAL A 235 -6.99 -1.40 6.19
CA VAL A 235 -7.26 -2.84 6.36
C VAL A 235 -6.37 -3.69 5.46
N GLY A 236 -6.18 -3.29 4.20
CA GLY A 236 -5.24 -3.96 3.29
C GLY A 236 -3.78 -3.84 3.75
N GLY A 237 -3.44 -2.72 4.41
CA GLY A 237 -2.15 -2.48 5.05
C GLY A 237 -1.91 -3.44 6.22
N TRP A 238 -2.87 -3.55 7.15
CA TRP A 238 -2.83 -4.49 8.26
C TRP A 238 -2.77 -5.94 7.80
N ALA A 239 -3.54 -6.32 6.77
CA ALA A 239 -3.45 -7.65 6.18
C ALA A 239 -2.03 -7.93 5.68
N THR A 240 -1.43 -6.98 4.96
CA THR A 240 -0.05 -7.11 4.47
C THR A 240 0.96 -7.17 5.63
N TRP A 241 0.72 -6.41 6.71
CA TRP A 241 1.52 -6.42 7.93
C TRP A 241 1.53 -7.78 8.64
N MET A 242 0.36 -8.43 8.73
CA MET A 242 0.19 -9.78 9.26
C MET A 242 0.70 -10.88 8.32
N GLY A 243 1.31 -10.52 7.18
CA GLY A 243 1.82 -11.46 6.18
C GLY A 243 0.77 -12.01 5.22
N TRP A 244 -0.47 -11.48 5.22
CA TRP A 244 -1.52 -11.90 4.30
C TRP A 244 -1.35 -11.18 2.95
N ARG A 245 -0.93 -11.93 1.92
CA ARG A 245 -0.67 -11.43 0.57
C ARG A 245 -1.97 -11.30 -0.24
N VAL A 246 -2.88 -10.42 0.17
CA VAL A 246 -4.22 -10.26 -0.44
C VAL A 246 -4.22 -9.42 -1.72
N THR A 247 -3.28 -8.48 -1.87
CA THR A 247 -3.28 -7.48 -2.97
C THR A 247 -2.07 -7.55 -3.89
N THR A 248 -1.09 -8.42 -3.59
CA THR A 248 0.03 -8.66 -4.49
C THR A 248 -0.46 -9.53 -5.63
N ALA A 249 -0.63 -8.90 -6.79
CA ALA A 249 -0.90 -9.55 -8.07
C ALA A 249 0.29 -10.42 -8.53
N ARG A 250 0.74 -11.39 -7.72
CA ARG A 250 1.32 -12.62 -8.27
C ARG A 250 0.16 -13.51 -8.69
N ARG A 251 -0.63 -13.01 -9.64
CA ARG A 251 -1.33 -13.87 -10.58
C ARG A 251 -0.18 -14.34 -11.48
N GLU A 252 0.50 -15.41 -11.06
CA GLU A 252 1.15 -16.26 -12.04
C GLU A 252 0.01 -16.65 -12.99
N ARG A 253 -0.03 -15.95 -14.12
CA ARG A 253 -0.74 -16.43 -15.30
C ARG A 253 -0.09 -17.77 -15.53
N GLY A 254 -0.80 -18.84 -15.13
CA GLY A 254 -0.27 -20.19 -15.13
C GLY A 254 0.47 -20.41 -16.43
N GLN A 255 1.75 -20.74 -16.33
CA GLN A 255 2.38 -21.53 -17.35
C GLN A 255 1.55 -22.81 -17.43
N LYS A 256 0.60 -22.86 -18.37
CA LYS A 256 0.15 -24.11 -18.96
C LYS A 256 1.40 -24.74 -19.56
N GLY A 257 2.14 -25.53 -18.78
CA GLY A 257 3.37 -26.14 -19.27
C GLY A 257 4.43 -26.54 -18.25
N SER A 258 4.15 -26.51 -16.95
CA SER A 258 5.01 -27.23 -15.99
C SER A 258 4.17 -28.24 -15.23
N LEU A 259 4.75 -29.41 -14.98
CA LEU A 259 4.22 -30.60 -14.31
C LEU A 259 3.82 -30.37 -12.82
N ASP A 260 3.40 -29.15 -12.48
CA ASP A 260 3.06 -28.68 -11.13
C ASP A 260 1.61 -29.02 -10.71
N GLY A 261 0.87 -29.72 -11.59
CA GLY A 261 -0.50 -30.16 -11.36
C GLY A 261 -0.64 -31.39 -10.46
N TYR A 262 0.46 -32.03 -10.05
CA TYR A 262 0.43 -33.30 -9.32
C TYR A 262 0.50 -33.18 -7.79
N LEU A 263 0.72 -31.97 -7.26
CA LEU A 263 0.85 -31.74 -5.81
C LEU A 263 -0.27 -30.80 -5.34
N GLY A 264 -1.24 -31.33 -4.58
CA GLY A 264 -2.37 -30.60 -3.96
C GLY A 264 -2.01 -29.41 -3.04
N LEU A 265 -0.73 -29.01 -3.00
CA LEU A 265 -0.22 -27.81 -2.35
C LEU A 265 -0.67 -26.51 -3.04
N THR A 266 -0.92 -26.53 -4.35
CA THR A 266 -1.32 -25.32 -5.11
C THR A 266 -2.80 -24.98 -4.87
N GLU A 267 -3.66 -25.99 -4.81
CA GLU A 267 -5.09 -25.83 -4.58
C GLU A 267 -5.40 -25.35 -3.14
N THR A 268 -4.69 -25.87 -2.15
CA THR A 268 -4.83 -25.45 -0.75
C THR A 268 -4.36 -24.00 -0.53
N LYS A 269 -3.25 -23.60 -1.16
CA LYS A 269 -2.76 -22.21 -1.13
C LYS A 269 -3.73 -21.23 -1.80
N SER A 270 -4.30 -21.58 -2.96
CA SER A 270 -5.25 -20.71 -3.67
C SER A 270 -6.58 -20.56 -2.92
N LYS A 271 -7.10 -21.64 -2.31
CA LYS A 271 -8.28 -21.60 -1.44
C LYS A 271 -8.05 -20.71 -0.21
N ARG A 272 -6.89 -20.83 0.45
CA ARG A 272 -6.53 -19.99 1.61
C ARG A 272 -6.41 -18.51 1.22
N GLN A 273 -5.78 -18.21 0.09
CA GLN A 273 -5.68 -16.84 -0.42
C GLN A 273 -7.05 -16.25 -0.75
N ARG A 274 -7.94 -17.03 -1.39
CA ARG A 274 -9.32 -16.59 -1.68
C ARG A 274 -10.11 -16.33 -0.39
N LYS A 275 -9.99 -17.20 0.62
CA LYS A 275 -10.62 -16.98 1.93
C LYS A 275 -10.12 -15.70 2.58
N MET A 276 -8.80 -15.49 2.63
CA MET A 276 -8.20 -14.26 3.16
C MET A 276 -8.65 -13.02 2.40
N TRP A 277 -8.76 -13.11 1.08
CA TRP A 277 -9.28 -12.02 0.26
C TRP A 277 -10.71 -11.65 0.66
N TRP A 278 -11.61 -12.62 0.78
CA TRP A 278 -12.98 -12.35 1.26
C TRP A 278 -13.02 -11.78 2.67
N VAL A 279 -12.19 -12.28 3.60
CA VAL A 279 -12.13 -11.75 4.96
C VAL A 279 -11.67 -10.29 4.95
N VAL A 280 -10.60 -9.96 4.24
CA VAL A 280 -10.08 -8.58 4.18
C VAL A 280 -11.09 -7.64 3.53
N ASN A 281 -11.73 -8.06 2.43
CA ASN A 281 -12.80 -7.29 1.80
C ASN A 281 -14.00 -7.09 2.73
N GLY A 282 -14.41 -8.15 3.42
CA GLY A 282 -15.53 -8.13 4.36
C GLY A 282 -15.27 -7.20 5.54
N VAL A 283 -14.07 -7.25 6.13
CA VAL A 283 -13.66 -6.33 7.20
C VAL A 283 -13.60 -4.89 6.71
N ALA A 284 -13.04 -4.65 5.52
CA ALA A 284 -12.99 -3.31 4.94
C ALA A 284 -14.39 -2.76 4.65
N ALA A 285 -15.27 -3.57 4.08
CA ALA A 285 -16.65 -3.20 3.78
C ALA A 285 -17.45 -2.91 5.07
N ALA A 286 -17.34 -3.78 6.09
CA ALA A 286 -17.98 -3.58 7.38
C ALA A 286 -17.48 -2.33 8.09
N GLY A 287 -16.15 -2.11 8.11
CA GLY A 287 -15.56 -0.90 8.69
C GLY A 287 -15.99 0.37 7.98
N ALA A 288 -16.03 0.37 6.64
CA ALA A 288 -16.48 1.51 5.86
C ALA A 288 -17.98 1.78 6.05
N ALA A 289 -18.81 0.74 6.05
CA ALA A 289 -20.25 0.87 6.32
C ALA A 289 -20.52 1.43 7.71
N LEU A 290 -19.81 0.94 8.73
CA LEU A 290 -19.91 1.44 10.10
C LEU A 290 -19.52 2.92 10.18
N TRP A 291 -18.43 3.31 9.51
CA TRP A 291 -17.98 4.71 9.50
C TRP A 291 -19.00 5.62 8.78
N LEU A 292 -19.45 5.21 7.59
CA LEU A 292 -20.42 5.99 6.83
C LEU A 292 -21.77 6.10 7.54
N ALA A 293 -22.18 5.08 8.31
CA ALA A 293 -23.41 5.12 9.09
C ALA A 293 -23.41 6.24 10.14
N GLY A 294 -22.30 6.45 10.85
CA GLY A 294 -22.20 7.56 11.79
C GLY A 294 -21.96 8.90 11.08
N ALA A 295 -20.97 8.94 10.18
CA ALA A 295 -20.56 10.17 9.51
C ALA A 295 -21.63 10.73 8.56
N LEU A 296 -22.14 9.95 7.61
CA LEU A 296 -23.19 10.42 6.72
C LEU A 296 -24.58 10.30 7.35
N GLY A 297 -24.78 9.24 8.14
CA GLY A 297 -26.10 8.90 8.65
C GLY A 297 -26.59 9.82 9.78
N VAL A 298 -25.66 10.26 10.65
CA VAL A 298 -25.95 11.16 11.77
C VAL A 298 -25.39 12.56 11.52
N VAL A 299 -24.07 12.68 11.30
CA VAL A 299 -23.42 14.00 11.19
C VAL A 299 -23.88 14.72 9.92
N GLY A 300 -23.89 14.03 8.77
CA GLY A 300 -24.34 14.60 7.51
C GLY A 300 -25.83 14.96 7.46
N ARG A 301 -26.62 14.55 8.46
CA ARG A 301 -28.06 14.89 8.58
C ARG A 301 -28.36 15.85 9.73
N ALA A 302 -27.37 16.33 10.46
CA ALA A 302 -27.59 17.18 11.62
C ALA A 302 -28.01 18.62 11.26
N GLY A 303 -27.89 19.01 9.98
CA GLY A 303 -28.36 20.30 9.47
C GLY A 303 -27.34 21.43 9.64
N GLU A 304 -27.78 22.64 9.32
CA GLU A 304 -26.96 23.84 9.44
C GLU A 304 -26.78 24.26 10.91
N GLY A 305 -25.60 24.80 11.25
CA GLY A 305 -25.44 25.54 12.50
C GLY A 305 -26.31 26.79 12.55
N ALA A 306 -26.49 27.33 13.75
CA ALA A 306 -27.23 28.56 13.97
C ALA A 306 -26.36 29.63 14.65
N GLY A 307 -26.74 30.90 14.47
CA GLY A 307 -26.14 32.02 15.20
C GLY A 307 -24.78 32.46 14.66
N TRP A 308 -23.92 32.90 15.57
CA TRP A 308 -22.61 33.48 15.24
C TRP A 308 -21.60 32.42 14.77
N GLU A 309 -21.70 31.18 15.29
CA GLU A 309 -20.83 30.07 14.88
C GLU A 309 -21.01 29.73 13.40
N ALA A 310 -22.26 29.66 12.92
CA ALA A 310 -22.56 29.42 11.51
C ALA A 310 -21.99 30.51 10.59
N LYS A 311 -21.98 31.77 11.04
CA LYS A 311 -21.36 32.87 10.27
C LYS A 311 -19.85 32.69 10.16
N GLY A 312 -19.17 32.34 11.25
CA GLY A 312 -17.74 32.02 11.21
C GLY A 312 -17.44 30.81 10.32
N TRP A 313 -18.29 29.78 10.37
CA TRP A 313 -18.16 28.62 9.48
C TRP A 313 -18.32 28.99 8.01
N ASN A 314 -19.29 29.84 7.68
CA ASN A 314 -19.49 30.35 6.31
C ASN A 314 -18.25 31.09 5.79
N GLU A 315 -17.63 31.90 6.64
CA GLU A 315 -16.38 32.61 6.32
C GLU A 315 -15.23 31.63 6.10
N MET A 316 -15.10 30.60 6.94
CA MET A 316 -14.09 29.56 6.70
C MET A 316 -14.33 28.82 5.37
N TYR A 317 -15.57 28.44 5.04
CA TYR A 317 -15.86 27.75 3.78
C TYR A 317 -15.59 28.62 2.54
N SER A 318 -15.83 29.94 2.61
CA SER A 318 -15.58 30.84 1.48
C SER A 318 -14.10 30.99 1.13
N HIS A 319 -13.19 30.74 2.10
CA HIS A 319 -11.74 30.74 1.89
C HIS A 319 -11.19 29.43 1.31
N ILE A 320 -12.03 28.42 1.05
CA ILE A 320 -11.57 27.19 0.39
C ILE A 320 -11.33 27.49 -1.10
N PRO A 321 -10.11 27.30 -1.62
CA PRO A 321 -9.78 27.65 -2.99
C PRO A 321 -10.61 26.84 -3.99
N ILE A 322 -10.99 27.48 -5.10
CA ILE A 322 -11.67 26.90 -6.27
C ILE A 322 -13.16 26.56 -6.04
N ILE A 323 -13.53 26.11 -4.85
CA ILE A 323 -14.89 25.64 -4.54
C ILE A 323 -15.57 26.41 -3.41
N GLY A 324 -14.88 27.31 -2.70
CA GLY A 324 -15.46 28.07 -1.59
C GLY A 324 -16.64 28.97 -1.97
N GLU A 325 -16.73 29.40 -3.24
CA GLU A 325 -17.89 30.13 -3.76
C GLU A 325 -19.11 29.23 -4.01
N TRP A 326 -18.89 27.91 -4.19
CA TRP A 326 -19.90 26.90 -4.51
C TRP A 326 -20.28 26.01 -3.32
N LEU A 327 -19.44 26.03 -2.28
CA LEU A 327 -19.63 25.36 -1.00
C LEU A 327 -20.41 26.24 -0.06
#